data_AF-F0X8H0-F1
#
_entry.id   AF-F0X8H0-F1
#
_cell.length_a   1.000
_cell.length_b   1.000
_cell.length_c   1.000
_cell.angle_alpha   90.00
_cell.angle_beta   90.00
_cell.angle_gamma   90.00
#
_symmetry.space_group_name_H-M   'P 1'
#
loop_
_entity.id
_entity.type
_entity.pdbx_description
1 polymer ?
#
loop_
_entity_poly.entity_id
_entity_poly.type
_entity_poly.pdbx_seq_one_letter_code
_entity_poly.pdbx_strand_id
1 'polypeptide(L)'
;MASQDSATSIPFISAPDGSGYRLLELPADLVAEGSSPWYLHTDSSGMARLRTAQGKTYALRQKNTSNALMLLSVRANAVDATDETALPRPGVAIAATVHETVELLEVAAETTVPAPAPKVVPSRGKWHEKFGKTR
;
A
#
# COMPACT_ATOMS: atom_id res chain seq x y z
N MET A 1 25.85 -24.54 19.60
CA MET A 1 25.34 -24.18 18.25
C MET A 1 24.43 -25.30 17.81
N ALA A 2 23.13 -25.04 17.64
CA ALA A 2 22.18 -26.05 17.20
C ALA A 2 22.27 -26.20 15.67
N SER A 3 22.61 -27.39 15.21
CA SER A 3 22.51 -27.78 13.79
C SER A 3 21.03 -27.83 13.42
N GLN A 4 20.59 -26.97 12.50
CA GLN A 4 19.24 -27.07 11.95
C GLN A 4 19.16 -28.35 11.13
N ASP A 5 18.27 -29.26 11.52
CA ASP A 5 17.95 -30.45 10.74
C ASP A 5 17.15 -30.02 9.50
N SER A 6 17.84 -29.91 8.36
CA SER A 6 17.30 -29.46 7.08
C SER A 6 16.12 -30.34 6.63
N ALA A 7 16.05 -31.60 7.09
CA ALA A 7 15.00 -32.55 6.70
C ALA A 7 13.59 -32.17 7.22
N THR A 8 13.51 -31.37 8.29
CA THR A 8 12.25 -30.93 8.93
C THR A 8 11.97 -29.44 8.71
N SER A 9 12.84 -28.74 7.99
CA SER A 9 12.70 -27.29 7.77
C SER A 9 11.68 -26.96 6.68
N ILE A 10 10.93 -25.86 6.86
CA ILE A 10 10.06 -25.32 5.81
C ILE A 10 10.94 -24.48 4.89
N PRO A 11 10.99 -24.77 3.58
CA PRO A 11 11.80 -23.99 2.66
C PRO A 11 11.28 -22.57 2.59
N PHE A 12 12.19 -21.61 2.78
CA PHE A 12 11.92 -20.19 2.77
C PHE A 12 12.79 -19.50 1.71
N ILE A 13 12.15 -18.86 0.74
CA ILE A 13 12.86 -18.19 -0.36
C ILE A 13 12.44 -16.73 -0.51
N SER A 14 13.37 -15.87 -0.91
CA SER A 14 13.03 -14.51 -1.35
C SER A 14 12.85 -14.53 -2.86
N ALA A 15 11.61 -14.37 -3.34
CA ALA A 15 11.30 -14.37 -4.77
C ALA A 15 10.15 -13.39 -5.07
N PRO A 16 10.42 -12.07 -5.00
CA PRO A 16 9.43 -11.06 -5.34
C PRO A 16 9.00 -11.22 -6.79
N ASP A 17 7.69 -11.21 -7.05
CA ASP A 17 7.13 -11.44 -8.39
C ASP A 17 7.00 -10.16 -9.23
N GLY A 18 7.28 -8.99 -8.65
CA GLY A 18 7.19 -7.69 -9.32
C GLY A 18 5.77 -7.17 -9.50
N SER A 19 4.75 -7.82 -8.92
CA SER A 19 3.34 -7.44 -9.06
C SER A 19 2.99 -6.08 -8.44
N GLY A 20 3.90 -5.48 -7.67
CA GLY A 20 3.72 -4.14 -7.10
C GLY A 20 2.71 -4.08 -5.95
N TYR A 21 2.62 -5.14 -5.15
CA TYR A 21 1.72 -5.21 -4.00
C TYR A 21 1.85 -3.99 -3.07
N ARG A 22 0.71 -3.48 -2.61
CA ARG A 22 0.61 -2.47 -1.55
C ARG A 22 -0.41 -2.88 -0.49
N LEU A 23 -0.18 -2.44 0.73
CA LEU A 23 -1.08 -2.68 1.86
C LEU A 23 -2.04 -1.50 2.01
N LEU A 24 -3.33 -1.81 2.10
CA LEU A 24 -4.39 -0.85 2.34
C LEU A 24 -4.91 -1.03 3.76
N GLU A 25 -4.91 0.05 4.56
CA GLU A 25 -5.50 0.05 5.90
C GLU A 25 -7.01 0.23 5.78
N LEU A 26 -7.77 -0.79 6.18
CA LEU A 26 -9.22 -0.83 6.06
C LEU A 26 -9.89 -0.31 7.33
N PRO A 27 -10.72 0.75 7.24
CA PRO A 27 -11.63 1.16 8.29
C PRO A 27 -12.60 0.03 8.68
N ALA A 28 -13.03 0.00 9.94
CA ALA A 28 -13.84 -1.10 10.49
C ALA A 28 -15.18 -1.30 9.77
N ASP A 29 -15.77 -0.22 9.27
CA ASP A 29 -16.97 -0.23 8.45
C ASP A 29 -16.76 -0.92 7.09
N LEU A 30 -15.58 -0.74 6.46
CA LEU A 30 -15.25 -1.44 5.21
C LEU A 30 -14.95 -2.93 5.43
N VAL A 31 -14.36 -3.27 6.57
CA VAL A 31 -14.17 -4.69 6.93
C VAL A 31 -15.52 -5.39 7.11
N ALA A 32 -16.50 -4.70 7.70
CA ALA A 32 -17.86 -5.22 7.87
C ALA A 32 -18.65 -5.31 6.55
N GLU A 33 -18.38 -4.43 5.58
CA GLU A 33 -19.00 -4.44 4.24
C GLU A 33 -18.62 -5.69 3.42
N GLY A 34 -17.53 -6.37 3.80
CA GLY A 34 -17.11 -7.63 3.21
C GLY A 34 -16.68 -7.48 1.74
N SER A 35 -17.05 -8.44 0.90
CA SER A 35 -16.61 -8.52 -0.51
C SER A 35 -17.40 -7.62 -1.48
N SER A 36 -17.90 -6.46 -1.02
CA SER A 36 -18.56 -5.51 -1.92
C SER A 36 -17.52 -4.85 -2.83
N PRO A 37 -17.85 -4.59 -4.12
CA PRO A 37 -16.88 -4.05 -5.06
C PRO A 37 -16.48 -2.61 -4.70
N TRP A 38 -15.19 -2.32 -4.78
CA TRP A 38 -14.63 -0.98 -4.63
C TRP A 38 -14.08 -0.47 -5.96
N TYR A 39 -14.21 0.83 -6.19
CA TYR A 39 -13.83 1.46 -7.45
C TYR A 39 -12.85 2.59 -7.20
N LEU A 40 -11.73 2.57 -7.93
CA LEU A 40 -10.79 3.69 -7.95
C LEU A 40 -11.21 4.67 -9.04
N HIS A 41 -11.27 5.96 -8.72
CA HIS A 41 -11.55 7.02 -9.68
C HIS A 41 -10.69 8.24 -9.36
N THR A 42 -10.62 9.17 -10.32
CA THR A 42 -9.94 10.44 -10.14
C THR A 42 -10.97 11.53 -9.89
N ASP A 43 -10.77 12.34 -8.86
CA ASP A 43 -11.64 13.49 -8.59
C ASP A 43 -11.34 14.67 -9.52
N SER A 44 -12.10 15.75 -9.37
CA SER A 44 -11.92 16.98 -10.15
C SER A 44 -10.56 17.66 -9.94
N SER A 45 -9.86 17.34 -8.84
CA SER A 45 -8.51 17.84 -8.54
C SER A 45 -7.39 16.99 -9.15
N GLY A 46 -7.73 15.89 -9.83
CA GLY A 46 -6.74 14.95 -10.37
C GLY A 46 -6.22 13.93 -9.37
N MET A 47 -6.80 13.87 -8.15
CA MET A 47 -6.36 12.97 -7.09
C MET A 47 -7.16 11.66 -7.13
N ALA A 48 -6.48 10.54 -6.87
CA ALA A 48 -7.13 9.23 -6.79
C ALA A 48 -7.98 9.12 -5.52
N ARG A 49 -9.19 8.56 -5.67
CA ARG A 49 -10.16 8.32 -4.60
C ARG A 49 -10.72 6.91 -4.72
N LEU A 50 -10.93 6.27 -3.57
CA LEU A 50 -11.62 5.00 -3.49
C LEU A 50 -13.10 5.24 -3.20
N ARG A 51 -14.00 4.64 -3.98
CA ARG A 51 -15.45 4.71 -3.79
C ARG A 51 -16.03 3.33 -3.52
N THR A 52 -16.87 3.22 -2.51
CA THR A 52 -17.55 1.97 -2.15
C THR A 52 -18.91 1.87 -2.83
N ALA A 53 -19.47 0.66 -2.85
CA ALA A 53 -20.82 0.40 -3.36
C ALA A 53 -21.88 1.19 -2.59
N GLN A 54 -21.66 1.45 -1.30
CA GLN A 54 -22.53 2.25 -0.43
C GLN A 54 -22.41 3.77 -0.66
N GLY A 55 -21.54 4.21 -1.58
CA GLY A 55 -21.39 5.63 -1.93
C GLY A 55 -20.43 6.42 -1.06
N LYS A 56 -19.73 5.77 -0.12
CA LYS A 56 -18.66 6.42 0.65
C LYS A 56 -17.44 6.64 -0.24
N THR A 57 -16.76 7.76 -0.01
CA THR A 57 -15.57 8.14 -0.77
C THR A 57 -14.41 8.34 0.20
N TYR A 58 -13.26 7.76 -0.14
CA TYR A 58 -12.05 7.82 0.68
C TYR A 58 -10.89 8.43 -0.09
N ALA A 59 -10.14 9.31 0.57
CA ALA A 59 -8.82 9.75 0.14
C ALA A 59 -7.79 8.66 0.45
N LEU A 60 -6.81 8.51 -0.44
CA LEU A 60 -5.68 7.60 -0.26
C LEU A 60 -4.50 8.40 0.30
N ARG A 61 -4.03 8.04 1.50
CA ARG A 61 -2.86 8.65 2.14
C ARG A 61 -1.75 7.61 2.29
N GLN A 62 -0.65 7.81 1.59
CA GLN A 62 0.55 6.98 1.76
C GLN A 62 1.25 7.33 3.08
N LYS A 63 1.64 6.31 3.84
CA LYS A 63 2.34 6.42 5.11
C LYS A 63 3.53 5.50 5.12
N ASN A 64 4.72 6.05 5.29
CA ASN A 64 5.94 5.26 5.38
C ASN A 64 6.04 4.55 6.73
N THR A 65 6.66 3.37 6.72
CA THR A 65 6.93 2.57 7.92
C THR A 65 8.44 2.55 8.19
N SER A 66 8.83 2.68 9.45
CA SER A 66 10.25 2.56 9.84
C SER A 66 10.79 1.12 9.72
N ASN A 67 9.88 0.15 9.65
CA ASN A 67 10.18 -1.27 9.49
C ASN A 67 9.78 -1.75 8.10
N ALA A 68 10.48 -2.76 7.59
CA ALA A 68 10.09 -3.48 6.39
C ALA A 68 9.01 -4.52 6.74
N LEU A 69 7.96 -4.60 5.92
CA LEU A 69 6.92 -5.62 6.02
C LEU A 69 7.09 -6.62 4.88
N MET A 70 7.27 -7.89 5.19
CA MET A 70 7.40 -8.96 4.20
C MET A 70 6.03 -9.59 3.94
N LEU A 71 5.55 -9.53 2.70
CA LEU A 71 4.36 -10.24 2.25
C LEU A 71 4.78 -11.65 1.87
N LEU A 72 4.23 -12.63 2.57
CA LEU A 72 4.55 -14.04 2.38
C LEU A 72 3.46 -14.71 1.56
N SER A 73 3.86 -15.51 0.58
CA SER A 73 2.96 -16.36 -0.19
C SER A 73 3.32 -17.82 0.03
N VAL A 74 2.30 -18.64 0.24
CA VAL A 74 2.46 -20.09 0.39
C VAL A 74 2.68 -20.70 -1.00
N ARG A 75 3.77 -21.45 -1.15
CA ARG A 75 4.05 -22.21 -2.36
C ARG A 75 3.79 -23.68 -2.11
N ALA A 76 2.81 -24.26 -2.80
CA ALA A 76 2.44 -25.66 -2.62
C ALA A 76 3.55 -26.65 -3.05
N ASN A 77 4.38 -26.25 -4.01
CA ASN A 77 5.44 -27.08 -4.58
C ASN A 77 6.79 -26.34 -4.51
N ALA A 78 7.29 -26.10 -3.31
CA ALA A 78 8.67 -25.67 -3.16
C ALA A 78 9.56 -26.92 -3.29
N VAL A 79 10.44 -26.92 -4.28
CA VAL A 79 11.50 -27.90 -4.42
C VAL A 79 12.72 -27.33 -3.72
N ASP A 80 13.33 -28.11 -2.83
CA ASP A 80 14.57 -27.69 -2.19
C ASP A 80 15.65 -27.63 -3.27
N ALA A 81 16.23 -26.45 -3.49
CA ALA A 81 17.15 -26.21 -4.61
C ALA A 81 18.43 -27.07 -4.56
N THR A 82 18.65 -27.77 -3.44
CA THR A 82 19.80 -28.63 -3.18
C THR A 82 19.54 -30.11 -3.46
N ASP A 83 18.29 -30.53 -3.72
CA ASP A 83 17.96 -31.95 -3.92
C ASP A 83 16.94 -32.13 -5.04
N GLU A 84 17.45 -32.39 -6.25
CA GLU A 84 16.68 -32.69 -7.47
C GLU A 84 15.76 -33.93 -7.32
N THR A 85 15.95 -34.73 -6.26
CA THR A 85 15.14 -35.92 -5.97
C THR A 85 14.09 -35.70 -4.88
N ALA A 86 14.04 -34.51 -4.27
CA ALA A 86 13.12 -34.23 -3.18
C ALA A 86 11.66 -34.12 -3.67
N LEU A 87 10.76 -34.78 -2.94
CA LEU A 87 9.31 -34.63 -3.16
C LEU A 87 8.89 -33.17 -2.95
N PRO A 88 7.92 -32.65 -3.74
CA PRO A 88 7.39 -31.31 -3.54
C PRO A 88 6.86 -31.16 -2.11
N ARG A 89 7.32 -30.12 -1.41
CA ARG A 89 6.85 -29.79 -0.06
C ARG A 89 6.26 -28.39 -0.04
N PRO A 90 5.29 -28.10 0.83
CA PRO A 90 4.83 -26.74 1.07
C PRO A 90 5.99 -25.87 1.56
N GLY A 91 6.17 -24.72 0.94
CA GLY A 91 7.17 -23.72 1.29
C GLY A 91 6.58 -22.32 1.38
N VAL A 92 7.40 -21.37 1.80
CA VAL A 92 7.02 -19.96 1.92
C VAL A 92 7.96 -19.12 1.08
N ALA A 93 7.40 -18.17 0.31
CA ALA A 93 8.18 -17.22 -0.45
C ALA A 93 7.82 -15.78 -0.07
N ILE A 94 8.82 -14.90 -0.01
CA ILE A 94 8.57 -13.46 0.06
C ILE A 94 8.08 -13.01 -1.32
N ALA A 95 6.79 -12.64 -1.39
CA ALA A 95 6.16 -12.10 -2.59
C ALA A 95 6.46 -10.61 -2.77
N ALA A 96 6.58 -9.86 -1.68
CA ALA A 96 7.03 -8.47 -1.70
C ALA A 96 7.58 -8.04 -0.34
N THR A 97 8.41 -6.99 -0.37
CA THR A 97 8.83 -6.26 0.84
C THR A 97 8.33 -4.84 0.68
N VAL A 98 7.44 -4.39 1.58
CA VAL A 98 6.83 -3.06 1.54
C VAL A 98 7.32 -2.20 2.71
N HIS A 99 7.49 -0.91 2.43
CA HIS A 99 7.98 0.10 3.38
C HIS A 99 6.95 1.21 3.61
N GLU A 100 5.73 0.99 3.14
CA GLU A 100 4.65 1.95 3.20
C GLU A 100 3.31 1.22 3.23
N THR A 101 2.33 1.89 3.83
CA THR A 101 0.92 1.53 3.80
C THR A 101 0.12 2.66 3.18
N VAL A 102 -1.07 2.34 2.70
CA VAL A 102 -2.05 3.32 2.20
C VAL A 102 -3.21 3.35 3.17
N GLU A 103 -3.44 4.50 3.78
CA GLU A 103 -4.54 4.76 4.69
C GLU A 103 -5.74 5.36 3.94
N LEU A 104 -6.94 4.93 4.32
CA LEU A 104 -8.20 5.43 3.78
C LEU A 104 -8.81 6.46 4.73
N LEU A 105 -8.95 7.70 4.24
CA LEU A 105 -9.58 8.79 4.99
C LEU A 105 -10.93 9.12 4.36
N GLU A 106 -12.03 8.95 5.10
CA GLU A 106 -13.36 9.27 4.58
C GLU A 106 -13.46 10.76 4.24
N VAL A 107 -14.00 11.05 3.06
CA VAL A 107 -14.21 12.40 2.55
C VAL A 107 -15.71 12.57 2.45
N ALA A 108 -16.23 13.68 2.99
CA ALA A 108 -17.61 14.05 2.76
C ALA A 108 -17.84 14.10 1.24
N ALA A 109 -18.89 13.42 0.77
CA ALA A 109 -19.25 13.40 -0.63
C ALA A 109 -19.21 14.83 -1.19
N GLU A 110 -18.56 15.03 -2.34
CA GLU A 110 -18.50 16.33 -2.99
C GLU A 110 -19.92 16.81 -3.26
N THR A 111 -20.47 17.62 -2.36
CA THR A 111 -21.64 18.42 -2.66
C THR A 111 -21.18 19.35 -3.77
N THR A 112 -21.73 19.17 -4.97
CA THR A 112 -21.55 20.06 -6.13
C THR A 112 -22.14 21.43 -5.81
N VAL A 113 -21.56 22.17 -4.87
CA VAL A 113 -21.82 23.58 -4.67
C VAL A 113 -20.74 24.30 -5.48
N PRO A 114 -21.10 25.11 -6.49
CA PRO A 114 -20.12 25.85 -7.25
C PRO A 114 -19.31 26.73 -6.29
N ALA A 115 -18.00 26.54 -6.28
CA ALA A 115 -17.10 27.32 -5.45
C ALA A 115 -17.27 28.81 -5.78
N PRO A 116 -17.43 29.71 -4.78
CA PRO A 116 -17.37 31.14 -5.04
C PRO A 116 -15.98 31.50 -5.58
N ALA A 117 -15.95 32.36 -6.60
CA ALA A 117 -14.75 32.76 -7.31
C ALA A 117 -13.60 33.17 -6.36
N PRO A 118 -12.34 32.82 -6.67
CA PRO A 118 -11.22 33.09 -5.78
C PRO A 118 -11.01 34.59 -5.63
N LYS A 119 -11.10 35.09 -4.40
CA LYS A 119 -10.64 36.44 -4.05
C LYS A 119 -9.11 36.47 -4.17
N VAL A 120 -8.60 37.31 -5.07
CA VAL A 120 -7.16 37.56 -5.24
C VAL A 120 -6.61 38.14 -3.93
N VAL A 121 -5.80 37.35 -3.22
CA VAL A 121 -5.02 37.83 -2.07
C VAL A 121 -3.63 38.22 -2.60
N PRO A 122 -3.13 39.44 -2.38
CA PRO A 122 -1.84 39.86 -2.90
C PRO A 122 -0.72 38.99 -2.33
N SER A 123 0.15 38.51 -3.23
CA SER A 123 1.24 37.58 -2.98
C SER A 123 2.17 38.09 -1.87
N ARG A 124 2.03 37.53 -0.67
CA ARG A 124 2.91 37.83 0.46
C ARG A 124 4.19 37.00 0.33
N GLY A 125 5.23 37.62 -0.23
CA GLY A 125 6.65 37.36 0.04
C GLY A 125 7.11 35.92 -0.18
N LYS A 126 7.60 35.66 -1.39
CA LYS A 126 8.30 34.44 -1.81
C LYS A 126 9.40 34.08 -0.80
N TRP A 127 9.30 32.87 -0.25
CA TRP A 127 10.29 32.21 0.63
C TRP A 127 11.75 32.38 0.17
N HIS A 128 11.97 32.46 -1.14
CA HIS A 128 13.28 32.58 -1.77
C HIS A 128 14.00 33.91 -1.45
N GLU A 129 13.30 34.96 -1.00
CA GLU A 129 13.93 36.21 -0.58
C GLU A 129 14.52 36.15 0.83
N LYS A 130 14.03 35.26 1.71
CA LYS A 130 14.50 35.17 3.10
C LYS A 130 15.85 34.47 3.26
N PHE A 131 16.26 33.64 2.30
CA PHE A 131 17.44 32.78 2.44
C PHE A 131 18.49 32.95 1.33
N GLY A 132 18.24 33.78 0.30
CA GLY A 132 19.18 34.01 -0.80
C GLY A 132 20.22 35.13 -0.58
N LYS A 133 20.14 35.86 0.54
CA LYS A 133 21.02 37.00 0.85
C LYS A 133 22.19 36.60 1.77
N THR A 134 22.99 35.64 1.34
CA THR A 134 24.38 35.48 1.83
C THR A 134 25.17 34.60 0.85
N ARG A 135 25.64 35.25 -0.22
CA ARG A 135 26.90 34.95 -0.91
C ARG A 135 27.36 36.20 -1.63
#